data_AF-A0A4Y8PV66-F1
#
_entry.id   AF-A0A4Y8PV66-F1
#
_cell.length_a   1.000
_cell.length_b   1.000
_cell.length_c   1.000
_cell.angle_alpha   90.00
_cell.angle_beta   90.00
_cell.angle_gamma   90.00
#
_symmetry.space_group_name_H-M   'P 1'
#
loop_
_entity.id
_entity.type
_entity.pdbx_description
1 polymer ?
#
loop_
_entity_poly.entity_id
_entity_poly.type
_entity_poly.pdbx_seq_one_letter_code
_entity_poly.pdbx_strand_id
1 'polypeptide(L)'
;MVNLERFIDDVIFSHGFEHSEQNYSAILKYLSQHESAVRDFSNSFKKKIHVLDLSSTRRIVSLLDDMVFTYEIQLNDLYSEILQLMFRKSSFDASLSSSFLKLLIGIKRDKVEVFSNVVEYIKDFDPTKVNISLYALYGNYPDFAILPESVLQNYLEIIQKCLRANSYLKKDAKHYLEKRVKGNNYEKYLNDFFS
;
A
#
# COMPACT_ATOMS: atom_id res chain seq x y z
N MET A 1 10.34 11.70 28.69
CA MET A 1 9.10 11.37 27.96
C MET A 1 9.38 11.59 26.48
N VAL A 2 9.19 10.58 25.63
CA VAL A 2 9.45 10.72 24.18
C VAL A 2 8.36 11.60 23.57
N ASN A 3 8.75 12.68 22.89
CA ASN A 3 7.79 13.52 22.17
C ASN A 3 7.54 12.90 20.78
N LEU A 4 6.53 12.04 20.69
CA LEU A 4 6.20 11.30 19.45
C LEU A 4 5.68 12.22 18.33
N GLU A 5 5.03 13.32 18.70
CA GLU A 5 4.55 14.29 17.72
C GLU A 5 5.74 14.97 17.02
N ARG A 6 6.74 15.38 17.81
CA ARG A 6 8.00 15.91 17.29
C ARG A 6 8.78 14.87 16.49
N PHE A 7 8.80 13.61 16.92
CA PHE A 7 9.42 12.53 16.15
C PHE A 7 8.79 12.37 14.76
N ILE A 8 7.46 12.41 14.69
CA ILE A 8 6.73 12.39 13.41
C ILE A 8 7.12 13.61 12.56
N ASP A 9 7.14 14.81 13.15
CA ASP A 9 7.56 16.02 12.43
C ASP A 9 8.98 15.92 11.88
N ASP A 10 9.90 15.46 12.71
CA ASP A 10 11.30 15.40 12.36
C ASP A 10 11.57 14.31 11.32
N VAL A 11 10.96 13.12 11.43
CA VAL A 11 11.19 12.01 10.47
C VAL A 11 10.45 12.25 9.15
N ILE A 12 9.22 12.77 9.21
CA ILE A 12 8.32 12.80 8.05
C ILE A 12 8.38 14.15 7.33
N PHE A 13 8.47 15.25 8.07
CA PHE A 13 8.27 16.59 7.54
C PHE A 13 9.54 17.46 7.50
N SER A 14 10.58 17.16 8.29
CA SER A 14 11.81 17.96 8.26
C SER A 14 12.67 17.64 7.03
N HIS A 15 13.13 18.66 6.29
CA HIS A 15 13.91 18.46 5.07
C HIS A 15 15.37 18.01 5.31
N GLY A 16 15.82 17.95 6.56
CA GLY A 16 17.13 17.44 6.95
C GLY A 16 16.97 16.29 7.92
N PHE A 17 17.44 15.09 7.55
CA PHE A 17 17.65 13.98 8.48
C PHE A 17 18.80 14.32 9.45
N GLU A 18 18.60 15.29 10.34
CA GLU A 18 19.53 15.62 11.44
C GLU A 18 19.18 14.85 12.71
N HIS A 19 18.82 13.58 12.55
CA HIS A 19 18.75 12.66 13.68
C HIS A 19 19.85 11.64 13.53
N SER A 20 20.71 11.54 14.54
CA SER A 20 21.59 10.39 14.66
C SER A 20 20.72 9.14 14.58
N GLU A 21 21.12 8.16 13.76
CA GLU A 21 20.43 6.87 13.63
C GLU A 21 20.13 6.20 14.99
N GLN A 22 20.93 6.55 16.00
CA GLN A 22 20.76 6.20 17.41
C GLN A 22 19.41 6.67 17.99
N ASN A 23 18.98 7.91 17.73
CA ASN A 23 17.71 8.43 18.21
C ASN A 23 16.51 7.77 17.53
N TYR A 24 16.60 7.56 16.21
CA TYR A 24 15.56 6.88 15.43
C TYR A 24 15.33 5.45 15.95
N SER A 25 16.42 4.67 16.05
CA SER A 25 16.36 3.29 16.50
C SER A 25 15.90 3.17 17.96
N ALA A 26 16.32 4.11 18.83
CA ALA A 26 15.87 4.15 20.22
C ALA A 26 14.36 4.39 20.33
N ILE A 27 13.79 5.27 19.50
CA ILE A 27 12.35 5.56 19.49
C ILE A 27 11.56 4.35 18.97
N LEU A 28 11.99 3.72 17.88
CA LEU A 28 11.31 2.51 17.38
C LEU A 28 11.37 1.35 18.38
N LYS A 29 12.52 1.16 19.04
CA LYS A 29 12.65 0.19 20.13
C LYS A 29 11.76 0.53 21.33
N TYR A 30 11.59 1.81 21.64
CA TYR A 30 10.65 2.23 22.68
C TYR A 30 9.20 1.92 22.28
N LEU A 31 8.80 2.24 21.05
CA LEU A 31 7.46 1.94 20.54
C LEU A 31 7.15 0.44 20.56
N SER A 32 8.10 -0.43 20.19
CA SER A 32 7.88 -1.88 20.23
C SER A 32 7.69 -2.46 21.63
N GLN A 33 8.07 -1.73 22.67
CA GLN A 33 7.95 -2.14 24.06
C GLN A 33 6.73 -1.53 24.78
N HIS A 34 6.06 -0.54 24.17
CA HIS A 34 5.03 0.26 24.84
C HIS A 34 3.80 0.47 23.95
N GLU A 35 2.75 -0.34 24.15
CA GLU A 35 1.50 -0.25 23.38
C GLU A 35 0.83 1.14 23.47
N SER A 36 0.89 1.79 24.62
CA SER A 36 0.37 3.16 24.77
C SER A 36 1.08 4.15 23.86
N ALA A 37 2.40 4.01 23.70
CA ALA A 37 3.18 4.85 22.80
C ALA A 37 2.84 4.58 21.33
N VAL A 38 2.54 3.33 20.96
CA VAL A 38 2.03 3.00 19.61
C VAL A 38 0.69 3.69 19.36
N ARG A 39 -0.24 3.66 20.32
CA ARG A 39 -1.53 4.37 20.20
C ARG A 39 -1.34 5.88 20.05
N ASP A 40 -0.43 6.48 20.82
CA ASP A 40 -0.10 7.91 20.73
C ASP A 40 0.53 8.26 19.38
N PHE A 41 1.42 7.40 18.87
CA PHE A 41 1.96 7.50 17.52
C PHE A 41 0.86 7.44 16.47
N SER A 42 -0.01 6.44 16.51
CA SER A 42 -1.10 6.26 15.54
C SER A 42 -2.05 7.44 15.53
N ASN A 43 -2.43 7.96 16.71
CA ASN A 43 -3.27 9.15 16.83
C ASN A 43 -2.61 10.39 16.22
N SER A 44 -1.31 10.58 16.46
CA SER A 44 -0.54 11.69 15.91
C SER A 44 -0.38 11.57 14.39
N PHE A 45 -0.13 10.35 13.89
CA PHE A 45 -0.03 10.05 12.47
C PHE A 45 -1.35 10.35 11.74
N LYS A 46 -2.49 9.88 12.25
CA LYS A 46 -3.83 10.14 11.69
C LYS A 46 -4.12 11.64 11.54
N LYS A 47 -3.70 12.46 12.51
CA LYS A 47 -3.86 13.92 12.46
C LYS A 47 -3.04 14.56 11.35
N LYS A 48 -1.90 13.99 10.96
CA LYS A 48 -0.96 14.60 10.00
C LYS A 48 -0.98 13.96 8.62
N ILE A 49 -1.64 12.81 8.47
CA ILE A 49 -1.61 12.05 7.23
C ILE A 49 -2.14 12.83 6.02
N HIS A 50 -3.04 13.79 6.20
CA HIS A 50 -3.68 14.51 5.10
C HIS A 50 -2.80 15.64 4.50
N VAL A 51 -1.73 16.05 5.17
CA VAL A 51 -0.81 17.11 4.69
C VAL A 51 0.46 16.57 4.02
N LEU A 52 0.50 15.26 3.75
CA LEU A 52 1.67 14.60 3.19
C LEU A 52 1.82 14.84 1.69
N ASP A 53 3.03 15.20 1.28
CA ASP A 53 3.45 15.24 -0.12
C ASP A 53 4.13 13.91 -0.56
N LEU A 54 4.59 13.84 -1.80
CA LEU A 54 5.30 12.68 -2.36
C LEU A 54 6.59 12.33 -1.58
N SER A 55 7.37 13.34 -1.19
CA SER A 55 8.63 13.15 -0.48
C SER A 55 8.41 12.58 0.91
N SER A 56 7.42 13.10 1.64
CA SER A 56 6.99 12.60 2.94
C SER A 56 6.35 11.22 2.84
N THR A 57 5.67 10.90 1.73
CA THR A 57 5.06 9.57 1.51
C THR A 57 6.11 8.46 1.53
N ARG A 58 7.24 8.64 0.84
CA ARG A 58 8.32 7.62 0.82
C ARG A 58 8.94 7.41 2.21
N ARG A 59 9.16 8.50 2.95
CA ARG A 59 9.71 8.45 4.31
C ARG A 59 8.76 7.75 5.28
N ILE A 60 7.46 8.02 5.16
CA ILE A 60 6.44 7.30 5.91
C ILE A 60 6.45 5.83 5.60
N VAL A 61 6.47 5.46 4.32
CA VAL A 61 6.50 4.04 3.95
C VAL A 61 7.73 3.36 4.53
N SER A 62 8.90 4.01 4.50
CA SER A 62 10.12 3.50 5.14
C SER A 62 9.96 3.34 6.66
N LEU A 63 9.44 4.36 7.35
CA LEU A 63 9.20 4.32 8.79
C LEU A 63 8.24 3.19 9.16
N LEU A 64 7.12 3.08 8.46
CA LEU A 64 6.13 2.04 8.70
C LEU A 64 6.68 0.65 8.38
N ASP A 65 7.57 0.52 7.40
CA ASP A 65 8.23 -0.75 7.06
C ASP A 65 9.14 -1.22 8.19
N ASP A 66 9.98 -0.32 8.72
CA ASP A 66 10.81 -0.63 9.89
C ASP A 66 9.93 -0.99 11.09
N MET A 67 8.88 -0.21 11.34
CA MET A 67 7.96 -0.48 12.45
C MET A 67 7.35 -1.88 12.35
N VAL A 68 6.79 -2.25 11.19
CA VAL A 68 6.08 -3.53 11.01
C VAL A 68 7.04 -4.72 10.91
N PHE A 69 8.11 -4.60 10.14
CA PHE A 69 8.97 -5.74 9.78
C PHE A 69 10.25 -5.85 10.59
N THR A 70 10.82 -4.74 11.05
CA THR A 70 12.06 -4.75 11.84
C THR A 70 11.77 -4.77 13.33
N TYR A 71 10.79 -4.00 13.78
CA TYR A 71 10.45 -3.86 15.20
C TYR A 71 9.15 -4.58 15.59
N GLU A 72 8.50 -5.27 14.65
CA GLU A 72 7.29 -6.10 14.85
C GLU A 72 6.10 -5.35 15.50
N ILE A 73 6.05 -4.03 15.33
CA ILE A 73 5.03 -3.16 15.88
C ILE A 73 3.71 -3.39 15.14
N GLN A 74 2.65 -3.66 15.91
CA GLN A 74 1.31 -3.88 15.37
C GLN A 74 0.62 -2.54 15.08
N LEU A 75 0.30 -2.28 13.80
CA LEU A 75 -0.31 -1.04 13.33
C LEU A 75 -1.72 -1.26 12.75
N ASN A 76 -2.48 -2.18 13.36
CA ASN A 76 -3.83 -2.53 12.91
C ASN A 76 -4.78 -1.32 12.83
N ASP A 77 -4.60 -0.35 13.72
CA ASP A 77 -5.41 0.85 13.79
C ASP A 77 -5.06 1.89 12.71
N LEU A 78 -3.96 1.71 11.97
CA LEU A 78 -3.55 2.53 10.83
C LEU A 78 -3.85 1.86 9.47
N TYR A 79 -4.41 0.65 9.47
CA TYR A 79 -4.62 -0.11 8.24
C TYR A 79 -5.41 0.68 7.18
N SER A 80 -6.54 1.25 7.59
CA SER A 80 -7.41 2.02 6.68
C SER A 80 -6.70 3.27 6.17
N GLU A 81 -5.96 3.97 7.01
CA GLU A 81 -5.18 5.14 6.66
C GLU A 81 -4.06 4.83 5.66
N ILE A 82 -3.35 3.71 5.84
CA ILE A 82 -2.30 3.25 4.93
C ILE A 82 -2.91 2.83 3.59
N LEU A 83 -4.07 2.16 3.59
CA LEU A 83 -4.80 1.82 2.37
C LEU A 83 -5.22 3.08 1.60
N GLN A 84 -5.74 4.09 2.30
CA GLN A 84 -6.09 5.37 1.69
C GLN A 84 -4.86 6.09 1.12
N LEU A 85 -3.72 6.06 1.83
CA LEU A 85 -2.46 6.62 1.35
C LEU A 85 -1.97 5.96 0.06
N MET A 86 -2.07 4.64 -0.03
CA MET A 86 -1.66 3.90 -1.22
C MET A 86 -2.31 4.46 -2.50
N PHE A 87 -3.56 4.89 -2.42
CA PHE A 87 -4.33 5.39 -3.56
C PHE A 87 -4.31 6.90 -3.76
N ARG A 88 -3.45 7.64 -3.05
CA ARG A 88 -3.29 9.07 -3.30
C ARG A 88 -2.47 9.32 -4.56
N LYS A 89 -2.64 10.50 -5.16
CA LYS A 89 -1.85 10.92 -6.33
C LYS A 89 -0.34 10.90 -6.07
N SER A 90 0.09 11.19 -4.83
CA SER A 90 1.48 11.08 -4.39
C SER A 90 2.01 9.65 -4.39
N SER A 91 1.17 8.64 -4.58
CA SER A 91 1.55 7.23 -4.56
C SER A 91 1.59 6.61 -5.96
N PHE A 92 1.52 7.44 -7.01
CA PHE A 92 1.61 7.02 -8.42
C PHE A 92 3.06 6.67 -8.83
N ASP A 93 3.65 5.70 -8.14
CA ASP A 93 4.98 5.15 -8.36
C ASP A 93 4.89 3.63 -8.11
N ALA A 94 5.43 2.84 -9.04
CA ALA A 94 5.26 1.39 -8.98
C ALA A 94 5.98 0.75 -7.78
N SER A 95 7.15 1.26 -7.42
CA SER A 95 7.91 0.78 -6.26
C SER A 95 7.16 1.09 -4.96
N LEU A 96 6.60 2.30 -4.88
CA LEU A 96 5.88 2.76 -3.70
C LEU A 96 4.56 2.01 -3.51
N SER A 97 3.82 1.77 -4.60
CA SER A 97 2.57 0.98 -4.58
C SER A 97 2.81 -0.44 -4.06
N SER A 98 3.91 -1.08 -4.49
CA SER A 98 4.29 -2.41 -4.01
C SER A 98 4.67 -2.42 -2.53
N SER A 99 5.38 -1.39 -2.05
CA SER A 99 5.72 -1.25 -0.63
C SER A 99 4.48 -1.06 0.25
N PHE A 100 3.49 -0.27 -0.19
CA PHE A 100 2.22 -0.14 0.53
C PHE A 100 1.50 -1.48 0.64
N LEU A 101 1.44 -2.28 -0.42
CA LEU A 101 0.78 -3.57 -0.37
C LEU A 101 1.51 -4.56 0.55
N LYS A 102 2.85 -4.57 0.52
CA LYS A 102 3.68 -5.31 1.48
C LYS A 102 3.32 -4.91 2.91
N LEU A 103 3.27 -3.61 3.22
CA LEU A 103 2.89 -3.08 4.54
C LEU A 103 1.50 -3.55 4.98
N LEU A 104 0.49 -3.40 4.12
CA LEU A 104 -0.88 -3.81 4.41
C LEU A 104 -0.97 -5.31 4.73
N ILE A 105 -0.25 -6.14 3.99
CA ILE A 105 -0.11 -7.58 4.26
C ILE A 105 0.63 -7.82 5.59
N GLY A 106 1.70 -7.08 5.89
CA GLY A 106 2.43 -7.20 7.14
C GLY A 106 1.56 -6.89 8.37
N ILE A 107 0.66 -5.91 8.25
CA ILE A 107 -0.27 -5.51 9.30
C ILE A 107 -1.38 -6.55 9.50
N LYS A 108 -2.10 -6.91 8.43
CA LYS A 108 -3.27 -7.81 8.53
C LYS A 108 -2.93 -9.29 8.54
N ARG A 109 -1.80 -9.68 7.95
CA ARG A 109 -1.35 -11.07 7.70
C ARG A 109 -2.28 -11.91 6.82
N ASP A 110 -3.57 -11.60 6.74
CA ASP A 110 -4.52 -12.15 5.78
C ASP A 110 -4.40 -11.44 4.43
N LYS A 111 -3.76 -12.10 3.47
CA LYS A 111 -3.56 -11.55 2.13
C LYS A 111 -4.86 -11.45 1.33
N VAL A 112 -5.84 -12.32 1.60
CA VAL A 112 -7.13 -12.34 0.90
C VAL A 112 -8.00 -11.16 1.38
N GLU A 113 -8.02 -10.90 2.69
CA GLU A 113 -8.68 -9.72 3.26
C GLU A 113 -8.10 -8.44 2.64
N VAL A 114 -6.76 -8.32 2.65
CA VAL A 114 -6.07 -7.13 2.10
C VAL A 114 -6.43 -6.90 0.65
N PHE A 115 -6.42 -7.94 -0.18
CA PHE A 115 -6.79 -7.80 -1.58
C PHE A 115 -8.26 -7.46 -1.78
N SER A 116 -9.14 -8.08 -1.00
CA SER A 116 -10.56 -7.75 -1.05
C SER A 116 -10.79 -6.27 -0.73
N ASN A 117 -10.05 -5.70 0.23
CA ASN A 117 -10.10 -4.26 0.53
C ASN A 117 -9.51 -3.41 -0.61
N VAL A 118 -8.43 -3.84 -1.25
CA VAL A 118 -7.88 -3.17 -2.46
C VAL A 118 -8.91 -3.16 -3.59
N VAL A 119 -9.55 -4.30 -3.88
CA VAL A 119 -10.61 -4.44 -4.89
C VAL A 119 -11.79 -3.52 -4.57
N GLU A 120 -12.21 -3.46 -3.30
CA GLU A 120 -13.27 -2.56 -2.88
C GLU A 120 -12.89 -1.09 -3.10
N TYR A 121 -11.64 -0.73 -2.86
CA TYR A 121 -11.19 0.66 -2.97
C TYR A 121 -11.16 1.20 -4.41
N ILE A 122 -11.05 0.31 -5.40
CA ILE A 122 -11.02 0.64 -6.83
C ILE A 122 -12.37 0.41 -7.55
N LYS A 123 -13.43 0.08 -6.81
CA LYS A 123 -14.75 -0.28 -7.38
C LYS A 123 -15.44 0.87 -8.14
N ASP A 124 -14.98 2.10 -7.96
CA ASP A 124 -15.45 3.29 -8.66
C ASP A 124 -14.86 3.44 -10.07
N PHE A 125 -14.03 2.48 -10.51
CA PHE A 125 -13.39 2.46 -11.82
C PHE A 125 -12.49 3.69 -12.08
N ASP A 126 -11.97 4.33 -11.02
CA ASP A 126 -10.99 5.42 -11.16
C ASP A 126 -9.71 4.87 -11.84
N PRO A 127 -9.37 5.36 -13.04
CA PRO A 127 -8.23 4.85 -13.80
C PRO A 127 -6.89 5.01 -13.08
N THR A 128 -6.75 6.05 -12.26
CA THR A 128 -5.54 6.30 -11.46
C THR A 128 -5.42 5.24 -10.37
N LYS A 129 -6.51 4.96 -9.65
CA LYS A 129 -6.52 3.95 -8.60
C LYS A 129 -6.31 2.55 -9.16
N VAL A 130 -6.92 2.23 -10.30
CA VAL A 130 -6.68 0.94 -10.98
C VAL A 130 -5.23 0.78 -11.43
N ASN A 131 -4.57 1.86 -11.89
CA ASN A 131 -3.13 1.78 -12.16
C ASN A 131 -2.33 1.45 -10.90
N ILE A 132 -2.59 2.19 -9.82
CA ILE A 132 -1.94 1.95 -8.52
C ILE A 132 -2.15 0.50 -8.07
N SER A 133 -3.37 -0.05 -8.19
CA SER A 133 -3.61 -1.44 -7.82
C SER A 133 -2.82 -2.41 -8.70
N LEU A 134 -2.73 -2.18 -10.02
CA LEU A 134 -1.91 -2.99 -10.92
C LEU A 134 -0.42 -2.95 -10.52
N TYR A 135 0.11 -1.77 -10.22
CA TYR A 135 1.49 -1.61 -9.75
C TYR A 135 1.74 -2.27 -8.40
N ALA A 136 0.77 -2.20 -7.49
CA ALA A 136 0.88 -2.81 -6.17
C ALA A 136 1.05 -4.34 -6.27
N LEU A 137 0.46 -4.99 -7.28
CA LEU A 137 0.63 -6.42 -7.55
C LEU A 137 2.02 -6.82 -8.07
N TYR A 138 2.91 -5.84 -8.32
CA TYR A 138 4.28 -6.11 -8.70
C TYR A 138 5.08 -6.63 -7.50
N GLY A 139 5.63 -7.85 -7.62
CA GLY A 139 6.52 -8.45 -6.61
C GLY A 139 5.81 -9.19 -5.48
N ASN A 140 5.27 -8.46 -4.49
CA ASN A 140 4.98 -8.98 -3.14
C ASN A 140 3.60 -9.62 -2.94
N TYR A 141 2.75 -9.57 -3.95
CA TYR A 141 1.37 -10.05 -3.85
C TYR A 141 1.29 -11.58 -4.02
N PRO A 142 0.44 -12.29 -3.24
CA PRO A 142 0.29 -13.73 -3.38
C PRO A 142 -0.16 -14.13 -4.78
N ASP A 143 0.08 -15.40 -5.09
CA ASP A 143 -0.41 -16.04 -6.30
C ASP A 143 -1.94 -15.85 -6.43
N PHE A 144 -2.42 -15.55 -7.64
CA PHE A 144 -3.85 -15.52 -7.93
C PHE A 144 -4.52 -16.86 -7.59
N ALA A 145 -3.75 -17.95 -7.58
CA ALA A 145 -4.20 -19.27 -7.17
C ALA A 145 -4.75 -19.36 -5.73
N ILE A 146 -4.34 -18.47 -4.81
CA ILE A 146 -4.86 -18.51 -3.42
C ILE A 146 -6.09 -17.63 -3.21
N LEU A 147 -6.46 -16.81 -4.21
CA LEU A 147 -7.58 -15.90 -4.08
C LEU A 147 -8.90 -16.60 -4.36
N PRO A 148 -9.99 -16.24 -3.65
CA PRO A 148 -11.32 -16.67 -4.03
C PRO A 148 -11.64 -16.20 -5.46
N GLU A 149 -12.18 -17.11 -6.27
CA GLU A 149 -12.52 -16.85 -7.67
C GLU A 149 -13.40 -15.62 -7.83
N SER A 150 -14.38 -15.43 -6.94
CA SER A 150 -15.29 -14.27 -6.95
C SER A 150 -14.56 -12.94 -6.78
N VAL A 151 -13.55 -12.88 -5.92
CA VAL A 151 -12.77 -11.66 -5.67
C VAL A 151 -11.87 -11.36 -6.85
N LEU A 152 -11.21 -12.38 -7.41
CA LEU A 152 -10.36 -12.22 -8.58
C LEU A 152 -11.17 -11.84 -9.82
N GLN A 153 -12.32 -12.47 -10.05
CA GLN A 153 -13.23 -12.10 -11.13
C GLN A 153 -13.66 -10.64 -11.03
N ASN A 154 -14.09 -10.20 -9.85
CA ASN A 154 -14.47 -8.79 -9.62
C ASN A 154 -13.31 -7.83 -9.95
N TYR A 155 -12.09 -8.17 -9.51
CA TYR A 155 -10.89 -7.38 -9.84
C TYR A 155 -10.65 -7.27 -11.35
N LEU A 156 -10.70 -8.39 -12.06
CA LEU A 156 -10.50 -8.44 -13.51
C LEU A 156 -11.59 -7.67 -14.27
N GLU A 157 -12.85 -7.75 -13.84
CA GLU A 157 -13.96 -6.98 -14.42
C GLU A 157 -13.77 -5.47 -14.22
N ILE A 158 -13.27 -5.03 -13.05
CA ILE A 158 -12.94 -3.62 -12.80
C ILE A 158 -11.85 -3.15 -13.75
N ILE A 159 -10.76 -3.91 -13.88
CA ILE A 159 -9.69 -3.56 -14.80
C ILE A 159 -10.20 -3.49 -16.24
N GLN A 160 -11.04 -4.46 -16.66
CA GLN A 160 -11.62 -4.48 -18.01
C GLN A 160 -12.40 -3.20 -18.32
N LYS A 161 -13.29 -2.80 -17.40
CA LYS A 161 -14.11 -1.60 -17.55
C LYS A 161 -13.23 -0.35 -17.62
N CYS A 162 -12.21 -0.24 -16.77
CA CYS A 162 -11.26 0.87 -16.81
C CYS A 162 -10.48 0.92 -18.13
N LEU A 163 -10.00 -0.22 -18.64
CA LEU A 163 -9.25 -0.31 -19.89
C LEU A 163 -10.07 0.08 -21.12
N ARG A 164 -11.36 -0.26 -21.13
CA ARG A 164 -12.29 0.15 -22.19
C ARG A 164 -12.48 1.68 -22.21
N ALA A 165 -12.50 2.30 -21.03
CA ALA A 165 -12.63 3.74 -20.90
C ALA A 165 -11.30 4.50 -21.06
N ASN A 166 -10.15 3.84 -20.83
CA ASN A 166 -8.85 4.51 -20.73
C ASN A 166 -7.73 3.67 -21.37
N SER A 167 -7.31 4.09 -22.58
CA SER A 167 -6.28 3.39 -23.36
C SER A 167 -4.87 3.46 -22.75
N TYR A 168 -4.58 4.47 -21.91
CA TYR A 168 -3.25 4.65 -21.31
C TYR A 168 -2.87 3.49 -20.37
N LEU A 169 -3.86 2.84 -19.75
CA LEU A 169 -3.66 1.70 -18.86
C LEU A 169 -3.32 0.41 -19.61
N LYS A 170 -3.59 0.34 -20.93
CA LYS A 170 -3.45 -0.91 -21.70
C LYS A 170 -2.04 -1.48 -21.65
N LYS A 171 -1.00 -0.64 -21.75
CA LYS A 171 0.39 -1.12 -21.73
C LYS A 171 0.76 -1.74 -20.38
N ASP A 172 0.43 -1.04 -19.30
CA ASP A 172 0.73 -1.47 -17.93
C ASP A 172 -0.08 -2.74 -17.60
N ALA A 173 -1.40 -2.71 -17.79
CA ALA A 173 -2.27 -3.86 -17.56
C ALA A 173 -1.85 -5.09 -18.37
N LYS A 174 -1.43 -4.91 -19.64
CA LYS A 174 -0.90 -6.01 -20.46
C LYS A 174 0.30 -6.67 -19.82
N HIS A 175 1.31 -5.87 -19.48
CA HIS A 175 2.52 -6.40 -18.88
C HIS A 175 2.24 -7.17 -17.58
N TYR A 176 1.32 -6.70 -16.75
CA TYR A 176 1.04 -7.28 -15.44
C TYR A 176 0.10 -8.48 -15.48
N LEU A 177 -1.00 -8.38 -16.25
CA LEU A 177 -2.00 -9.44 -16.29
C LEU A 177 -1.54 -10.62 -17.13
N GLU A 178 -0.83 -10.42 -18.24
CA GLU A 178 -0.32 -11.54 -19.05
C GLU A 178 0.53 -12.51 -18.25
N LYS A 179 1.37 -12.01 -17.32
CA LYS A 179 2.17 -12.90 -16.46
C LYS A 179 1.35 -13.64 -15.39
N ARG A 180 0.18 -13.13 -15.02
CA ARG A 180 -0.59 -13.62 -13.86
C ARG A 180 -1.81 -14.45 -14.24
N VAL A 181 -2.40 -14.23 -15.41
CA VAL A 181 -3.59 -14.97 -15.86
C VAL A 181 -3.32 -15.98 -16.98
N LYS A 182 -2.16 -15.89 -17.65
CA LYS A 182 -1.79 -16.83 -18.71
C LYS A 182 -1.59 -18.24 -18.15
N GLY A 183 -2.17 -19.24 -18.81
CA GLY A 183 -2.11 -20.64 -18.37
C GLY A 183 -3.08 -20.99 -17.23
N ASN A 184 -3.96 -20.05 -16.85
CA ASN A 184 -4.93 -20.22 -15.78
C ASN A 184 -6.37 -20.08 -16.34
N ASN A 185 -7.39 -20.39 -15.54
CA ASN A 185 -8.81 -20.28 -15.91
C ASN A 185 -9.27 -18.86 -16.32
N TYR A 186 -8.39 -17.87 -16.18
CA TYR A 186 -8.63 -16.45 -16.43
C TYR A 186 -8.00 -15.97 -17.75
N GLU A 187 -7.37 -16.85 -18.53
CA GLU A 187 -6.77 -16.50 -19.82
C GLU A 187 -7.79 -15.89 -20.80
N LYS A 188 -9.07 -16.25 -20.69
CA LYS A 188 -10.17 -15.62 -21.45
C LYS A 188 -10.19 -14.09 -21.34
N TYR A 189 -9.80 -13.54 -20.19
CA TYR A 189 -9.77 -12.10 -19.98
C TYR A 189 -8.64 -11.43 -20.78
N LEU A 190 -7.56 -12.13 -21.15
CA LEU A 190 -6.47 -11.54 -21.94
C LEU A 190 -6.94 -11.10 -23.33
N ASN A 191 -7.74 -11.93 -23.99
CA ASN A 191 -8.31 -11.59 -25.29
C ASN A 191 -9.27 -10.40 -25.17
N ASP A 192 -10.05 -10.35 -24.09
CA ASP A 192 -11.00 -9.28 -23.85
C ASP A 192 -10.38 -7.95 -23.39
N PHE A 193 -9.17 -7.98 -22.80
CA PHE A 193 -8.45 -6.77 -22.38
C PHE A 193 -7.72 -6.07 -23.53
N PHE A 194 -7.27 -6.84 -24.53
CA PHE A 194 -6.35 -6.35 -25.57
C PHE A 194 -6.87 -6.50 -27.00
N SER A 195 -8.12 -6.93 -27.18
CA SER A 195 -8.89 -6.68 -28.40
C SER A 195 -9.24 -5.19 -28.56
#